data_AF-A0A447TYW3-F1
#
_entry.id   AF-A0A447TYW3-F1
#
_cell.length_a   1.000
_cell.length_b   1.000
_cell.length_c   1.000
_cell.angle_alpha   90.00
_cell.angle_beta   90.00
_cell.angle_gamma   90.00
#
_symmetry.space_group_name_H-M   'P 1'
#
loop_
_entity.id
_entity.type
_entity.pdbx_description
1 polymer ?
#
loop_
_entity_poly.entity_id
_entity_poly.type
_entity_poly.pdbx_seq_one_letter_code
_entity_poly.pdbx_strand_id
1 'polypeptide(L)'
;MQKRKGFGRKREMLCGVMEQHLMPTLSAPWFYRSGSEKRETAIIGGGIASALLSLALLRRGWQVTLYCADDQPAQGASGNRQGALYPLLSKHDAAINRFFPDRIHLCPSPV
;
A
#
# COMPACT_ATOMS: atom_id res chain seq x y z
N MET A 1 -11.81 28.81 -10.01
CA MET A 1 -10.54 29.31 -9.43
C MET A 1 -10.80 30.69 -8.84
N GLN A 2 -10.28 30.98 -7.65
CA GLN A 2 -10.55 32.23 -6.92
C GLN A 2 -9.25 32.84 -6.39
N LYS A 3 -9.09 34.16 -6.56
CA LYS A 3 -8.04 34.93 -5.89
C LYS A 3 -8.42 35.15 -4.42
N ARG A 4 -7.48 34.90 -3.51
CA ARG A 4 -7.60 35.16 -2.07
C ARG A 4 -6.43 36.01 -1.60
N LYS A 5 -6.56 36.63 -0.43
CA LYS A 5 -5.49 37.43 0.18
C LYS A 5 -4.26 36.56 0.41
N GLY A 6 -3.08 37.04 0.01
CA GLY A 6 -1.83 36.33 0.27
C GLY A 6 -1.36 36.48 1.73
N PHE A 7 -0.41 35.62 2.12
CA PHE A 7 0.15 35.62 3.47
C PHE A 7 1.28 36.65 3.62
N GLY A 8 1.31 37.37 4.74
CA GLY A 8 2.32 38.39 5.04
C GLY A 8 2.34 39.52 4.01
N ARG A 9 3.48 39.75 3.36
CA ARG A 9 3.66 40.78 2.32
C ARG A 9 3.13 40.37 0.94
N LYS A 10 2.74 39.10 0.75
CA LYS A 10 2.22 38.61 -0.53
C LYS A 10 0.78 39.11 -0.71
N ARG A 11 0.52 39.86 -1.79
CA ARG A 11 -0.78 40.50 -2.03
C ARG A 11 -1.91 39.49 -2.25
N GLU A 12 -1.70 38.50 -3.10
CA GLU A 12 -2.71 37.53 -3.50
C GLU A 12 -2.15 36.10 -3.54
N MET A 13 -3.03 35.13 -3.34
CA MET A 13 -2.82 33.71 -3.61
C MET A 13 -4.03 33.16 -4.39
N LEU A 14 -3.88 31.99 -4.98
CA LEU A 14 -4.95 31.34 -5.73
C LEU A 14 -5.45 30.11 -4.97
N CYS A 15 -6.78 29.93 -5.00
CA CYS A 15 -7.44 28.72 -4.53
C CYS A 15 -8.32 28.17 -5.65
N GLY A 16 -8.48 26.84 -5.67
CA GLY A 16 -9.36 26.15 -6.60
C GLY A 16 -10.19 25.12 -5.85
N VAL A 17 -11.37 24.85 -6.38
CA VAL A 17 -12.20 23.70 -6.04
C VAL A 17 -12.31 22.86 -7.30
N MET A 18 -12.21 21.54 -7.17
CA MET A 18 -12.51 20.64 -8.28
C MET A 18 -14.03 20.46 -8.35
N GLU A 19 -14.69 21.29 -9.17
CA GLU A 19 -16.16 21.30 -9.30
C GLU A 19 -16.68 20.19 -10.24
N GLN A 20 -15.80 19.65 -11.09
CA GLN A 20 -16.14 18.63 -12.06
C GLN A 20 -15.46 17.31 -11.69
N HIS A 21 -16.24 16.23 -11.69
CA HIS A 21 -15.69 14.89 -11.55
C HIS A 21 -15.16 14.40 -12.91
N LEU A 22 -13.87 14.58 -13.15
CA LEU A 22 -13.21 14.11 -14.37
C LEU A 22 -13.07 12.58 -14.33
N MET A 23 -13.60 11.89 -15.34
CA MET A 23 -13.34 10.46 -15.53
C MET A 23 -11.87 10.26 -15.91
N PRO A 24 -11.10 9.44 -15.18
CA PRO A 24 -9.71 9.19 -15.53
C PRO A 24 -9.63 8.39 -16.84
N THR A 25 -8.77 8.83 -17.75
CA THR A 25 -8.44 8.06 -18.95
C THR A 25 -7.49 6.92 -18.57
N LEU A 26 -7.89 5.68 -18.87
CA LEU A 26 -7.07 4.50 -18.61
C LEU A 26 -6.13 4.27 -19.80
N SER A 27 -4.86 4.66 -19.66
CA SER A 27 -3.84 4.48 -20.70
C SER A 27 -3.39 3.03 -20.88
N ALA A 28 -3.50 2.19 -19.84
CA ALA A 28 -3.18 0.76 -19.89
C ALA A 28 -4.25 -0.06 -19.13
N PRO A 29 -5.43 -0.29 -19.73
CA PRO A 29 -6.56 -0.95 -19.05
C PRO A 29 -6.24 -2.36 -18.55
N TRP A 30 -5.33 -3.08 -19.20
CA TRP A 30 -4.90 -4.43 -18.80
C TRP A 30 -4.14 -4.47 -17.46
N PHE A 31 -3.67 -3.32 -16.95
CA PHE A 31 -3.05 -3.20 -15.62
C PHE A 31 -3.94 -2.46 -14.61
N TYR A 32 -5.23 -2.30 -14.90
CA TYR A 32 -6.16 -1.59 -14.02
C TYR A 32 -6.30 -2.30 -12.66
N ARG A 33 -6.28 -1.52 -11.58
CA ARG A 33 -6.45 -2.00 -10.20
C ARG A 33 -7.69 -1.34 -9.60
N SER A 34 -8.75 -2.10 -9.42
CA SER A 34 -9.96 -1.65 -8.73
C SER A 34 -9.91 -1.94 -7.24
N GLY A 35 -10.61 -1.12 -6.46
CA GLY A 35 -10.88 -1.37 -5.04
C GLY A 35 -12.20 -2.10 -4.84
N SER A 36 -12.54 -2.32 -3.57
CA SER A 36 -13.86 -2.79 -3.15
C SER A 36 -14.50 -1.76 -2.22
N GLU A 37 -15.82 -1.59 -2.38
CA GLU A 37 -16.65 -0.80 -1.46
C GLU A 37 -16.93 -1.54 -0.16
N LYS A 38 -16.86 -2.88 -0.18
CA LYS A 38 -17.02 -3.71 1.01
C LYS A 38 -15.89 -3.44 2.01
N ARG A 39 -16.20 -3.64 3.29
CA ARG A 39 -15.27 -3.45 4.42
C ARG A 39 -15.10 -4.71 5.26
N GLU A 40 -15.43 -5.86 4.68
CA GLU A 40 -15.19 -7.17 5.25
C GLU A 40 -14.44 -8.01 4.20
N THR A 41 -13.47 -8.80 4.66
CA THR A 41 -12.74 -9.73 3.78
C THR A 41 -12.34 -11.02 4.49
N ALA A 42 -12.28 -12.09 3.71
CA ALA A 42 -11.67 -13.35 4.10
C ALA A 42 -10.27 -13.44 3.48
N ILE A 43 -9.26 -13.78 4.29
CA ILE A 43 -7.89 -14.02 3.88
C ILE A 43 -7.63 -15.52 4.05
N ILE A 44 -7.15 -16.18 3.00
CA ILE A 44 -6.72 -17.57 3.05
C ILE A 44 -5.20 -17.60 3.14
N GLY A 45 -4.67 -18.16 4.22
CA GLY A 45 -3.24 -18.25 4.46
C GLY A 45 -2.89 -18.35 5.94
N GLY A 46 -1.62 -18.18 6.27
CA GLY A 46 -1.13 -18.18 7.66
C GLY A 46 0.31 -17.69 7.79
N GLY A 47 0.85 -17.09 6.74
CA GLY A 47 2.23 -16.62 6.67
C GLY A 47 2.36 -15.11 6.89
N ILE A 48 3.57 -14.59 6.65
CA ILE A 48 3.88 -13.18 6.86
C ILE A 48 3.02 -12.23 6.01
N ALA A 49 2.69 -12.63 4.77
CA ALA A 49 1.88 -11.81 3.86
C ALA A 49 0.44 -11.61 4.39
N SER A 50 -0.21 -12.67 4.88
CA SER A 50 -1.55 -12.59 5.48
C SER A 50 -1.55 -11.78 6.76
N ALA A 51 -0.51 -11.89 7.59
CA ALA A 51 -0.40 -11.10 8.83
C ALA A 51 -0.28 -9.60 8.53
N LEU A 52 0.61 -9.22 7.61
CA LEU A 52 0.81 -7.81 7.21
C LEU A 52 -0.42 -7.24 6.49
N LEU A 53 -1.07 -8.02 5.63
CA LEU A 53 -2.30 -7.61 4.96
C LEU A 53 -3.43 -7.38 5.98
N SER A 54 -3.61 -8.29 6.93
CA SER A 54 -4.61 -8.16 8.00
C SER A 54 -4.39 -6.87 8.78
N LEU A 55 -3.16 -6.60 9.22
CA LEU A 55 -2.82 -5.36 9.93
C LEU A 55 -3.12 -4.11 9.11
N ALA A 56 -2.75 -4.11 7.82
CA ALA A 56 -2.99 -2.97 6.94
C ALA A 56 -4.50 -2.70 6.75
N LEU A 57 -5.32 -3.74 6.67
CA LEU A 57 -6.77 -3.63 6.52
C LEU A 57 -7.45 -3.23 7.83
N LEU A 58 -7.07 -3.82 8.96
CA LEU A 58 -7.58 -3.48 10.29
C LEU A 58 -7.35 -2.00 10.63
N ARG A 59 -6.16 -1.46 10.31
CA ARG A 59 -5.85 -0.02 10.47
C ARG A 59 -6.76 0.91 9.66
N ARG A 60 -7.44 0.38 8.64
CA ARG A 60 -8.40 1.10 7.78
C ARG A 60 -9.85 0.77 8.13
N GLY A 61 -10.10 0.11 9.26
CA GLY A 61 -11.44 -0.23 9.76
C GLY A 61 -12.10 -1.38 9.02
N TRP A 62 -11.33 -2.29 8.40
CA TRP A 62 -11.90 -3.50 7.80
C TRP A 62 -12.13 -4.58 8.85
N GLN A 63 -13.21 -5.34 8.68
CA GLN A 63 -13.38 -6.65 9.30
C GLN A 63 -12.58 -7.69 8.50
N VAL A 64 -11.76 -8.48 9.20
CA VAL A 64 -10.86 -9.45 8.57
C VAL A 64 -11.04 -10.80 9.23
N THR A 65 -11.32 -11.81 8.42
CA THR A 65 -11.37 -13.22 8.83
C THR A 65 -10.19 -13.96 8.18
N LEU A 66 -9.34 -14.60 8.98
CA LEU A 66 -8.18 -15.35 8.50
C LEU A 66 -8.45 -16.85 8.62
N TYR A 67 -8.31 -17.58 7.51
CA TYR A 67 -8.39 -19.04 7.47
C TYR A 67 -7.01 -19.62 7.20
N CYS A 68 -6.49 -20.39 8.16
CA CYS A 68 -5.25 -21.14 8.05
C CYS A 68 -5.56 -22.63 7.93
N ALA A 69 -4.89 -23.32 7.00
CA ALA A 69 -5.06 -24.77 6.82
C ALA A 69 -4.30 -25.58 7.89
N ASP A 70 -3.25 -25.00 8.46
CA ASP A 70 -2.42 -25.61 9.48
C ASP A 70 -2.96 -25.31 10.88
N ASP A 71 -2.57 -26.11 11.87
CA ASP A 71 -2.96 -25.93 13.28
C ASP A 71 -2.49 -24.60 13.88
N GLN A 72 -1.42 -24.01 13.31
CA GLN A 72 -0.80 -22.76 13.77
C GLN A 72 -0.34 -21.91 12.58
N PRO A 73 -0.23 -20.57 12.74
CA PRO A 73 0.39 -19.74 11.73
C PRO A 73 1.88 -20.08 11.55
N ALA A 74 2.42 -19.66 10.41
CA ALA A 74 3.82 -19.80 10.02
C ALA A 74 4.35 -21.24 9.94
N GLN A 75 3.50 -22.25 9.81
CA GLN A 75 3.93 -23.64 9.56
C GLN A 75 4.44 -23.89 8.12
N GLY A 76 4.17 -22.97 7.19
CA GLY A 76 4.75 -22.96 5.84
C GLY A 76 6.11 -22.23 5.76
N ALA A 77 6.40 -21.63 4.61
CA ALA A 77 7.69 -20.97 4.33
C ALA A 77 8.06 -19.80 5.27
N SER A 78 7.09 -19.25 6.02
CA SER A 78 7.33 -18.13 6.95
C SER A 78 7.84 -18.56 8.34
N GLY A 79 8.02 -19.87 8.61
CA GLY A 79 8.39 -20.41 9.93
C GLY A 79 9.88 -20.43 10.28
N ASN A 80 10.74 -19.80 9.46
CA ASN A 80 12.18 -19.80 9.70
C ASN A 80 12.54 -19.05 10.99
N ARG A 81 13.47 -19.62 11.77
CA ARG A 81 13.99 -18.99 13.00
C ARG A 81 14.75 -17.68 12.74
N GLN A 82 15.36 -17.57 11.56
CA GLN A 82 16.12 -16.41 11.12
C GLN A 82 15.87 -16.19 9.62
N GLY A 83 15.79 -14.93 9.21
CA GLY A 83 15.62 -14.54 7.82
C GLY A 83 16.54 -13.37 7.49
N ALA A 84 17.07 -13.35 6.27
CA ALA A 84 17.84 -12.23 5.76
C ALA A 84 16.91 -11.20 5.13
N LEU A 85 17.18 -9.92 5.36
CA LEU A 85 16.45 -8.80 4.77
C LEU A 85 17.44 -7.88 4.05
N TYR A 86 17.34 -7.83 2.73
CA TYR A 86 18.15 -6.96 1.86
C TYR A 86 17.38 -6.70 0.55
N PRO A 87 17.61 -5.56 -0.12
CA PRO A 87 16.96 -5.28 -1.38
C PRO A 87 17.62 -6.08 -2.50
N LEU A 88 16.82 -6.63 -3.41
CA LEU A 88 17.33 -7.16 -4.67
C LEU A 88 17.62 -6.01 -5.62
N LEU A 89 18.90 -5.80 -5.94
CA LEU A 89 19.34 -4.78 -6.89
C LEU A 89 19.56 -5.39 -8.26
N SER A 90 19.14 -4.68 -9.31
CA SER A 90 19.33 -5.11 -10.70
C SER A 90 19.77 -3.94 -11.56
N LYS A 91 20.86 -4.10 -12.30
CA LYS A 91 21.31 -3.11 -13.28
C LYS A 91 20.42 -3.10 -14.54
N HIS A 92 19.81 -4.24 -14.86
CA HIS A 92 19.14 -4.47 -16.14
C HIS A 92 17.61 -4.35 -16.06
N ASP A 93 17.03 -4.46 -14.86
CA ASP A 93 15.59 -4.39 -14.67
C ASP A 93 15.23 -3.18 -13.82
N ALA A 94 14.72 -2.14 -14.49
CA ALA A 94 14.33 -0.89 -13.85
C ALA A 94 13.15 -1.07 -12.86
N ALA A 95 12.23 -2.01 -13.11
CA ALA A 95 11.09 -2.25 -12.23
C ALA A 95 11.55 -2.91 -10.93
N ILE A 96 12.41 -3.92 -11.02
CA ILE A 96 13.05 -4.57 -9.85
C ILE A 96 13.88 -3.55 -9.07
N ASN A 97 14.75 -2.81 -9.77
CA ASN A 97 15.66 -1.85 -9.15
C ASN A 97 14.94 -0.65 -8.50
N ARG A 98 13.67 -0.43 -8.85
CA ARG A 98 12.81 0.53 -8.16
C ARG A 98 12.06 -0.10 -6.99
N PHE A 99 11.46 -1.27 -7.19
CA PHE A 99 10.55 -1.87 -6.23
C PHE A 99 11.24 -2.32 -4.94
N PHE A 100 12.32 -3.10 -5.03
CA PHE A 100 12.92 -3.71 -3.84
C PHE A 100 13.64 -2.70 -2.91
N PRO A 101 14.40 -1.71 -3.43
CA PRO A 101 14.97 -0.66 -2.58
C PRO A 101 13.92 0.21 -1.89
N ASP A 102 12.87 0.63 -2.59
CA ASP A 102 11.82 1.46 -1.99
C ASP A 102 11.08 0.73 -0.85
N ARG A 103 10.96 -0.60 -0.92
CA ARG A 103 10.20 -1.39 0.05
C ARG A 103 10.96 -1.72 1.33
N ILE A 104 12.30 -1.79 1.28
CA ILE A 104 13.08 -2.07 2.50
C ILE A 104 13.06 -0.89 3.48
N HIS A 105 13.00 0.35 2.99
CA HIS A 105 12.93 1.56 3.81
C HIS A 105 11.58 1.77 4.52
N LEU A 106 10.53 1.06 4.08
CA LEU A 106 9.20 1.12 4.69
C LEU A 106 9.01 0.13 5.84
N CYS A 107 10.04 -0.64 6.19
CA CYS A 107 10.04 -1.40 7.43
C CYS A 107 10.10 -0.37 8.59
N PRO A 108 9.03 -0.24 9.41
CA PRO A 108 9.08 0.68 10.53
C PRO A 108 10.26 0.31 11.43
N SER A 109 10.98 1.32 11.93
CA SER A 109 11.94 1.14 13.02
C SER A 109 11.29 0.28 14.10
N PRO A 110 11.97 -0.75 14.63
CA PRO A 110 11.54 -1.34 15.87
C PRO A 110 11.52 -0.20 16.89
N VAL A 111 10.35 0.03 17.48
CA VAL A 111 10.20 0.84 18.68
C VAL A 111 10.33 -0.12 19.85
#